data_AF-A0A923S4K3-F1
#
_entry.id   AF-A0A923S4K3-F1
#
_cell.length_a   1.000
_cell.length_b   1.000
_cell.length_c   1.000
_cell.angle_alpha   90.00
_cell.angle_beta   90.00
_cell.angle_gamma   90.00
#
_symmetry.space_group_name_H-M   'P 1'
#
loop_
_entity.id
_entity.type
_entity.pdbx_description
1 polymer ?
#
loop_
_entity_poly.entity_id
_entity_poly.type
_entity_poly.pdbx_seq_one_letter_code
_entity_poly.pdbx_strand_id
1 'polypeptide(L)' 'MDKAKPPHYEAAMGRDESVAALQDLIARFERGEVHCAALRLFKPDGSWEDIVVGGDENEQAAALADLQRMHQRSN' A
#
# COMPACT_ATOMS: atom_id res chain seq x y z
N MET A 1 -22.43 -9.16 -8.33
CA MET A 1 -21.70 -8.67 -7.15
C MET A 1 -20.53 -7.86 -7.68
N ASP A 2 -20.70 -6.55 -7.78
CA ASP A 2 -19.65 -5.64 -8.24
C ASP A 2 -18.52 -5.64 -7.22
N LYS A 3 -17.35 -6.17 -7.60
CA LYS A 3 -16.12 -5.94 -6.85
C LYS A 3 -15.69 -4.52 -7.16
N ALA A 4 -16.03 -3.60 -6.27
CA ALA A 4 -15.57 -2.21 -6.37
C ALA A 4 -14.04 -2.22 -6.55
N LYS A 5 -13.61 -1.78 -7.74
CA LYS A 5 -12.21 -1.53 -8.06
C LYS A 5 -11.70 -0.48 -7.06
N PRO A 6 -10.56 -0.69 -6.36
CA PRO A 6 -10.08 0.28 -5.40
C PRO A 6 -9.80 1.62 -6.11
N PRO A 7 -10.03 2.76 -5.44
CA PRO A 7 -9.82 4.06 -6.06
C PRO A 7 -8.35 4.19 -6.45
N HIS A 8 -8.10 4.35 -7.75
CA HIS A 8 -6.86 4.94 -8.22
C HIS A 8 -6.82 6.37 -7.65
N TYR A 9 -5.99 6.62 -6.65
CA TYR A 9 -5.79 7.97 -6.13
C TYR A 9 -5.01 8.78 -7.17
N GLU A 10 -5.70 9.64 -7.90
CA GLU A 10 -5.17 10.47 -9.00
C GLU A 10 -4.84 11.91 -8.57
N ALA A 11 -4.82 12.21 -7.27
CA ALA A 11 -4.42 13.52 -6.76
C ALA A 11 -3.05 13.41 -6.08
N ALA A 12 -2.07 14.17 -6.58
CA ALA A 12 -0.81 14.38 -5.88
C ALA A 12 -1.11 15.03 -4.51
N MET A 13 -1.10 14.22 -3.45
CA MET A 13 -1.28 14.71 -2.09
C MET A 13 -0.08 15.57 -1.70
N GLY A 14 -0.35 16.70 -1.03
CA GLY A 14 0.69 17.48 -0.38
C GLY A 14 1.40 16.66 0.71
N ARG A 15 2.56 17.16 1.19
CA ARG A 15 3.30 16.49 2.28
C ARG A 15 2.42 16.22 3.50
N ASP A 16 1.66 17.22 3.93
CA ASP A 16 0.85 17.13 5.15
C ASP A 16 -0.32 16.15 4.99
N GLU A 17 -0.94 16.13 3.81
CA GLU A 17 -1.99 15.16 3.46
C GLU A 17 -1.43 13.72 3.41
N SER A 18 -0.21 13.56 2.87
CA SER A 18 0.47 12.26 2.84
C SER A 18 0.78 11.76 4.24
N VAL A 19 1.21 12.64 5.15
CA VAL A 19 1.45 12.30 6.56
C VAL A 19 0.14 11.89 7.25
N ALA A 20 -0.94 12.65 7.04
CA ALA A 20 -2.24 12.33 7.61
C ALA A 20 -2.77 10.98 7.12
N ALA A 21 -2.60 10.66 5.84
CA ALA A 21 -2.99 9.36 5.26
C ALA A 21 -2.21 8.19 5.89
N LEU A 22 -0.91 8.36 6.14
CA LEU A 22 -0.10 7.34 6.82
C LEU A 22 -0.51 7.17 8.29
N GLN A 23 -0.86 8.26 8.98
CA GLN A 23 -1.37 8.19 10.35
C GLN A 23 -2.72 7.46 10.44
N ASP A 24 -3.62 7.71 9.49
CA ASP A 24 -4.89 6.97 9.39
C ASP A 24 -4.65 5.47 9.16
N LEU A 25 -3.70 5.12 8.27
CA LEU A 25 -3.34 3.72 8.04
C LEU A 25 -2.84 3.04 9.33
N ILE A 26 -2.01 3.72 10.12
CA ILE A 26 -1.56 3.21 11.43
C ILE A 26 -2.76 2.98 12.35
N ALA A 27 -3.65 3.96 12.48
CA ALA A 27 -4.83 3.83 13.33
C ALA A 27 -5.74 2.66 12.91
N ARG A 28 -5.82 2.35 11.61
CA ARG A 28 -6.55 1.19 11.08
C ARG A 28 -5.89 -0.14 11.44
N PHE A 29 -4.55 -0.21 11.47
CA PHE A 29 -3.82 -1.37 11.99
C PHE A 29 -4.08 -1.56 13.48
N GLU A 30 -4.02 -0.50 14.27
CA GLU A 30 -4.27 -0.55 15.73
C GLU A 30 -5.68 -1.03 16.07
N ARG A 31 -6.69 -0.65 15.26
CA ARG A 31 -8.07 -1.14 15.39
C ARG A 31 -8.30 -2.54 14.85
N GLY A 32 -7.30 -3.15 14.19
CA GLY A 32 -7.42 -4.47 13.56
C GLY A 32 -8.21 -4.48 12.25
N GLU A 33 -8.47 -3.33 11.64
CA GLU A 33 -9.18 -3.20 10.36
C GLU A 33 -8.31 -3.55 9.16
N VAL A 34 -6.99 -3.40 9.31
CA VAL A 34 -5.98 -3.82 8.34
C VAL A 34 -5.11 -4.87 9.01
N HIS A 35 -5.08 -6.07 8.43
CA HIS A 35 -4.31 -7.19 8.96
C HIS A 35 -2.92 -7.30 8.31
N CYS A 36 -2.86 -7.08 7.00
CA CYS A 36 -1.64 -7.14 6.20
C CYS A 36 -1.67 -5.98 5.18
N ALA A 37 -0.52 -5.36 4.94
CA ALA A 37 -0.36 -4.35 3.90
C ALA A 37 0.99 -4.49 3.19
N ALA A 38 0.97 -4.23 1.88
CA ALA A 38 2.16 -4.07 1.07
C ALA A 38 2.20 -2.62 0.55
N LEU A 39 3.33 -1.94 0.75
CA LEU A 39 3.56 -0.55 0.37
C LEU A 39 4.81 -0.44 -0.49
N ARG A 40 4.78 0.45 -1.50
CA ARG A 40 5.96 0.83 -2.26
C ARG A 40 6.39 2.23 -1.86
N LEU A 41 7.64 2.38 -1.44
CA LEU A 41 8.25 3.67 -1.13
C LEU A 41 9.17 4.10 -2.26
N PHE A 42 8.94 5.29 -2.80
CA PHE A 42 9.81 5.90 -3.82
C PHE A 42 10.76 6.88 -3.15
N LYS A 43 12.05 6.77 -3.46
CA LYS A 43 13.11 7.59 -2.88
C LYS A 43 13.49 8.73 -3.83
N PRO A 44 14.08 9.83 -3.32
CA PRO A 44 14.49 10.96 -4.16
C PRO A 44 15.53 10.61 -5.24
N ASP A 45 16.30 9.54 -5.04
CA ASP A 45 17.28 9.03 -6.00
C ASP A 45 16.65 8.21 -7.14
N GLY A 46 15.32 8.10 -7.17
CA GLY A 46 14.56 7.34 -8.16
C GLY A 46 14.50 5.84 -7.88
N SER A 47 15.18 5.36 -6.83
CA SER A 47 15.02 3.97 -6.37
C SER A 47 13.69 3.80 -5.63
N TRP A 48 13.29 2.55 -5.46
CA TRP A 48 12.11 2.20 -4.67
C TRP A 48 12.36 0.93 -3.87
N GLU A 49 11.56 0.74 -2.83
CA GLU A 49 11.52 -0.49 -2.05
C GLU A 49 10.07 -0.88 -1.75
N ASP A 50 9.81 -2.19 -1.75
CA ASP A 50 8.54 -2.75 -1.32
C ASP A 50 8.67 -3.21 0.13
N ILE A 51 7.71 -2.82 0.96
CA ILE A 51 7.62 -3.19 2.37
C ILE A 51 6.31 -3.93 2.57
N VAL A 52 6.36 -5.07 3.25
CA VAL A 52 5.16 -5.80 3.67
C VAL A 52 5.16 -5.93 5.20
N VAL A 53 4.01 -5.63 5.80
CA VAL A 53 3.83 -5.62 7.26
C VAL A 53 2.53 -6.32 7.67
N GLY A 54 2.52 -6.85 8.88
CA GLY A 54 1.39 -7.62 9.41
C GLY A 54 1.23 -8.98 8.73
N GLY A 55 0.12 -9.67 8.99
CA GLY A 55 -0.17 -11.00 8.45
C GLY A 55 0.84 -12.09 8.82
N ASP A 56 0.55 -13.31 8.35
CA ASP A 56 1.49 -14.42 8.36
C ASP A 56 2.36 -14.48 7.08
N GLU A 57 3.30 -15.42 7.00
CA GLU A 57 4.22 -15.56 5.87
C GLU A 57 3.52 -15.74 4.52
N ASN A 58 2.40 -16.48 4.48
CA ASN A 58 1.68 -16.74 3.23
C ASN A 58 0.93 -15.48 2.76
N GLU A 59 0.30 -14.77 3.69
CA GLU A 59 -0.39 -13.52 3.41
C GLU A 59 0.58 -12.44 2.96
N GLN A 60 1.75 -12.35 3.60
CA GLN A 60 2.80 -11.42 3.20
C GLN A 60 3.30 -11.71 1.78
N ALA A 61 3.57 -12.97 1.46
CA ALA A 61 4.00 -13.37 0.13
C ALA A 61 2.93 -13.05 -0.94
N ALA A 62 1.65 -13.28 -0.63
CA ALA A 62 0.55 -12.96 -1.53
C ALA A 62 0.40 -11.45 -1.76
N ALA A 63 0.48 -10.64 -0.69
CA ALA A 63 0.40 -9.19 -0.77
C ALA A 63 1.57 -8.58 -1.56
N LEU A 64 2.79 -9.09 -1.36
CA LEU A 64 3.97 -8.68 -2.15
C LEU A 64 3.79 -9.01 -3.63
N ALA A 65 3.33 -10.22 -3.93
CA ALA A 65 3.13 -10.65 -5.31
C ALA A 65 2.04 -9.82 -6.01
N ASP A 66 0.99 -9.42 -5.30
CA ASP A 66 -0.03 -8.50 -5.84
C ASP A 66 0.55 -7.11 -6.13
N LEU A 67 1.31 -6.54 -5.20
CA LEU A 67 1.97 -5.24 -5.38
C LEU A 67 2.88 -5.24 -6.62
N GLN A 68 3.67 -6.31 -6.79
CA GLN A 68 4.58 -6.47 -7.93
C GLN A 68 3.81 -6.64 -9.26
N ARG A 69 2.68 -7.36 -9.26
CA ARG A 69 1.83 -7.51 -10.45
C ARG A 69 1.20 -6.20 -10.91
N MET A 70 0.82 -5.32 -9.98
CA MET A 70 0.25 -4.01 -10.34
C MET A 70 1.25 -3.13 -11.10
N HIS A 71 2.54 -3.23 -10.77
CA HIS A 71 3.58 -2.52 -11.50
C HIS A 71 3.72 -3.01 -12.95
N GLN A 72 3.72 -4.32 -13.16
CA GLN A 72 3.88 -4.92 -14.50
C GLN A 72 2.72 -4.59 -15.45
N ARG A 73 1.53 -4.31 -14.93
CA ARG A 73 0.34 -3.96 -15.73
C ARG A 73 0.25 -2.48 -16.08
N SER A 74 1.14 -1.66 -15.50
CA SER A 74 1.18 -0.21 -15.70
C SER A 74 2.30 0.23 -16.66
N ASN A 75 3.07 -0.74 -17.19
CA ASN A 75 4.03 -0.61 -18.30
C ASN A 75 3.47 -1.32 -19.54
#